data_AF-A0AAV0ERZ0-F1
#
_entry.id   AF-A0AAV0ERZ0-F1
#
_cell.length_a   1.000
_cell.length_b   1.000
_cell.length_c   1.000
_cell.angle_alpha   90.00
_cell.angle_beta   90.00
_cell.angle_gamma   90.00
#
_symmetry.space_group_name_H-M   'P 1'
#
loop_
_entity.id
_entity.type
_entity.pdbx_description
1 polymer ?
#
loop_
_entity_poly.entity_id
_entity_poly.type
_entity_poly.pdbx_seq_one_letter_code
_entity_poly.pdbx_strand_id
1 'polypeptide(L)'
;MEIYKIPCSHVLAVCRQRSLSYAPFVDKFFSSDQYAATYHRVFKPIPDRDYWPNYNGPEIVHDPSMLRAKGRPKSTRIKNEMDDGPRGTVRCGRCHQTGHNRATCAKRSSRQEGGSAGYGGDSGSWAE
;
A
#
# COMPACT_ATOMS: atom_id res chain seq x y z
N MET A 1 -30.06 11.87 -24.29
CA MET A 1 -28.85 12.04 -23.44
C MET A 1 -29.16 11.48 -22.05
N GLU A 2 -29.08 10.17 -21.85
CA GLU A 2 -29.25 9.53 -20.53
C GLU A 2 -28.05 8.64 -20.21
N ILE A 3 -26.84 9.11 -20.52
CA ILE A 3 -25.67 8.22 -20.53
C ILE A 3 -25.04 8.07 -19.13
N TYR A 4 -25.27 9.00 -18.19
CA TYR A 4 -24.52 9.02 -16.92
C TYR A 4 -25.30 9.29 -15.64
N LYS A 5 -26.63 9.48 -15.67
CA LYS A 5 -27.48 9.71 -14.46
C LYS A 5 -26.97 10.83 -13.50
N ILE A 6 -26.04 11.65 -13.97
CA ILE A 6 -25.39 12.78 -13.30
C ILE A 6 -25.53 13.97 -14.26
N PRO A 7 -25.84 15.18 -13.76
CA PRO A 7 -25.98 16.36 -14.60
C PRO A 7 -24.68 16.70 -15.33
N CYS A 8 -24.79 17.16 -16.57
CA CYS A 8 -23.63 17.66 -17.30
C CYS A 8 -23.16 19.02 -16.76
N SER A 9 -21.97 19.46 -17.17
CA SER A 9 -21.39 20.75 -16.78
C SER A 9 -22.31 21.94 -17.08
N HIS A 10 -23.07 21.90 -18.19
CA HIS A 10 -24.02 22.95 -18.56
C HIS A 10 -25.16 23.09 -17.54
N VAL A 11 -25.73 21.98 -17.06
CA VAL A 11 -26.81 22.00 -16.06
C VAL A 11 -26.28 22.54 -14.73
N LEU A 12 -25.08 22.14 -14.33
CA LEU A 12 -24.43 22.65 -13.11
C LEU A 12 -24.14 24.16 -13.21
N ALA A 13 -23.72 24.65 -14.37
CA ALA A 13 -23.48 26.07 -14.61
C ALA A 13 -24.78 26.90 -14.51
N VAL A 14 -25.88 26.41 -15.08
CA VAL A 14 -27.20 27.06 -14.97
C VAL A 14 -27.70 27.06 -13.52
N CYS A 15 -27.55 25.93 -12.79
CA CYS A 15 -27.91 25.85 -11.38
C CYS A 15 -27.17 26.90 -10.55
N ARG A 16 -25.85 27.05 -10.78
CA ARG A 16 -25.04 28.09 -10.12
C ARG A 16 -25.51 29.50 -10.46
N GLN A 17 -25.80 29.78 -11.73
CA GLN A 17 -26.23 31.11 -12.20
C GLN A 17 -27.61 31.51 -11.65
N ARG A 18 -28.49 30.53 -11.42
CA ARG A 18 -29.86 30.72 -10.94
C ARG A 18 -30.01 30.50 -9.43
N SER A 19 -28.92 30.23 -8.72
CA SER A 19 -28.93 29.86 -7.30
C SER A 19 -29.87 28.68 -6.99
N LEU A 20 -29.96 27.72 -7.90
CA LEU A 20 -30.74 26.50 -7.74
C LEU A 20 -29.87 25.38 -7.18
N SER A 21 -30.48 24.51 -6.36
CA SER A 21 -29.83 23.26 -5.95
C SER A 21 -29.69 22.31 -7.14
N TYR A 22 -28.52 21.68 -7.27
CA TYR A 22 -28.29 20.64 -8.28
C TYR A 22 -28.82 19.26 -7.86
N ALA A 23 -29.15 19.08 -6.57
CA ALA A 23 -29.61 17.81 -5.99
C ALA A 23 -30.76 17.11 -6.76
N PRO A 24 -31.82 17.80 -7.23
CA PRO A 24 -32.91 17.15 -7.97
C PRO A 24 -32.50 16.66 -9.37
N PHE A 25 -31.36 17.10 -9.89
CA PHE A 25 -30.84 16.69 -11.21
C PHE A 25 -29.93 15.46 -11.12
N VAL A 26 -29.57 15.02 -9.91
CA VAL A 26 -28.77 13.82 -9.68
C VAL A 26 -29.72 12.65 -9.42
N ASP A 27 -29.49 11.52 -10.07
CA ASP A 27 -30.27 10.30 -9.83
C ASP A 27 -30.08 9.82 -8.38
N LYS A 28 -31.17 9.33 -7.77
CA LYS A 28 -31.18 8.78 -6.40
C LYS A 28 -30.18 7.65 -6.21
N PHE A 29 -29.79 6.95 -7.28
CA PHE A 29 -28.76 5.93 -7.28
C PHE A 29 -27.44 6.40 -6.64
N PHE A 30 -27.10 7.69 -6.75
CA PHE A 30 -25.89 8.27 -6.17
C PHE A 30 -26.10 8.87 -4.76
N SER A 31 -27.25 8.61 -4.13
CA SER A 31 -27.49 9.03 -2.74
C SER A 31 -26.71 8.17 -1.74
N SER A 32 -26.38 8.77 -0.59
CA SER A 32 -25.81 8.06 0.56
C SER A 32 -26.66 6.86 0.98
N ASP A 33 -27.98 6.98 0.88
CA ASP A 33 -28.93 5.96 1.30
C ASP A 33 -28.83 4.73 0.39
N GLN A 34 -28.72 4.92 -0.93
CA GLN A 34 -28.52 3.83 -1.89
C GLN A 34 -27.13 3.21 -1.77
N TYR A 35 -26.11 4.02 -1.50
CA TYR A 35 -24.78 3.52 -1.18
C TYR A 35 -24.81 2.62 0.07
N ALA A 36 -25.37 3.11 1.17
CA ALA A 36 -25.51 2.35 2.40
C ALA A 36 -26.34 1.07 2.17
N ALA A 37 -27.45 1.14 1.45
CA ALA A 37 -28.28 -0.02 1.11
C ALA A 37 -27.52 -1.09 0.30
N THR A 38 -26.66 -0.66 -0.63
CA THR A 38 -25.82 -1.57 -1.44
C THR A 38 -24.86 -2.36 -0.55
N TYR A 39 -24.28 -1.72 0.46
CA TYR A 39 -23.32 -2.31 1.39
C TYR A 39 -23.94 -2.78 2.72
N HIS A 40 -25.25 -2.65 2.89
CA HIS A 40 -25.95 -3.03 4.12
C HIS A 40 -25.94 -4.56 4.37
N ARG A 41 -25.61 -5.35 3.35
CA ARG A 41 -25.52 -6.81 3.49
C ARG A 41 -24.50 -7.17 4.57
N VAL A 42 -24.99 -7.87 5.58
CA VAL A 42 -24.18 -8.40 6.68
C VAL A 42 -23.28 -9.50 6.13
N PHE A 43 -21.97 -9.30 6.25
CA PHE A 43 -21.02 -10.40 6.08
C PHE A 43 -21.25 -11.39 7.22
N LYS A 44 -21.62 -12.63 6.88
CA LYS A 44 -21.64 -13.70 7.87
C LYS A 44 -20.20 -13.91 8.35
N PRO A 45 -19.97 -14.01 9.67
CA PRO A 45 -18.64 -14.34 10.17
C PRO A 45 -18.22 -15.69 9.57
N ILE A 46 -16.96 -15.78 9.17
CA ILE A 46 -16.37 -17.05 8.76
C ILE A 46 -16.32 -17.90 10.04
N PRO A 47 -16.92 -19.11 10.05
CA PRO A 47 -16.91 -19.97 11.22
C PRO A 47 -15.48 -20.42 11.54
N ASP A 48 -15.25 -20.96 12.72
CA ASP A 48 -13.95 -21.55 13.05
C ASP A 48 -13.62 -22.72 12.10
N ARG A 49 -12.33 -22.99 11.92
CA ARG A 49 -11.81 -24.00 10.98
C ARG A 49 -12.42 -25.38 11.22
N ASP A 50 -12.74 -25.71 12.46
CA ASP A 50 -13.34 -26.98 12.87
C ASP A 50 -14.76 -27.19 12.31
N TYR A 51 -15.46 -26.11 11.96
CA TYR A 51 -16.81 -26.15 11.38
C TYR A 51 -16.80 -26.06 9.85
N TRP A 52 -15.63 -25.99 9.22
CA TRP A 52 -15.56 -25.92 7.77
C TRP A 52 -15.89 -27.29 7.17
N PRO A 53 -16.71 -27.35 6.11
CA PRO A 53 -16.91 -28.60 5.39
C PRO A 53 -15.58 -29.06 4.79
N ASN A 54 -15.41 -30.38 4.68
CA ASN A 54 -14.25 -30.95 3.99
C ASN A 54 -14.16 -30.37 2.57
N TYR A 55 -12.99 -29.84 2.24
CA TYR A 55 -12.73 -29.30 0.92
C TYR A 55 -12.68 -30.44 -0.10
N ASN A 56 -13.67 -30.48 -1.01
CA ASN A 56 -13.75 -31.46 -2.10
C ASN A 56 -13.38 -30.85 -3.47
N GLY A 57 -12.64 -29.73 -3.48
CA GLY A 57 -12.20 -29.07 -4.71
C GLY A 57 -10.86 -29.61 -5.23
N PRO A 58 -10.38 -29.10 -6.39
CA PRO A 58 -9.09 -29.47 -6.93
C PRO A 58 -7.95 -29.04 -5.98
N GLU A 59 -6.88 -29.83 -5.93
CA GLU A 59 -5.68 -29.43 -5.21
C GLU A 59 -5.10 -28.17 -5.84
N ILE A 60 -5.05 -27.08 -5.07
CA ILE A 60 -4.45 -25.82 -5.52
C ILE A 60 -2.94 -25.95 -5.35
N VAL A 61 -2.28 -26.42 -6.41
CA VAL A 61 -0.82 -26.46 -6.48
C VAL A 61 -0.33 -25.20 -7.17
N HIS A 62 0.66 -24.53 -6.59
CA HIS A 62 1.32 -23.40 -7.23
C HIS A 62 2.11 -23.90 -8.45
N ASP A 63 2.00 -23.21 -9.57
CA ASP A 63 2.81 -23.52 -10.76
C ASP A 63 4.29 -23.23 -10.44
N PRO A 64 5.18 -24.25 -10.44
CA PRO A 64 6.60 -24.04 -10.15
C PRO A 64 7.28 -23.11 -11.17
N SER A 65 6.78 -23.02 -12.40
CA SER A 65 7.31 -22.11 -13.43
C SER A 65 6.97 -20.64 -13.14
N MET A 66 5.94 -20.38 -12.33
CA MET A 66 5.52 -19.05 -11.90
C MET A 66 6.15 -18.63 -10.57
N LEU A 67 7.04 -19.45 -9.99
CA LEU A 67 7.79 -19.07 -8.80
C LEU A 67 8.64 -17.84 -9.10
N ARG A 68 8.40 -16.77 -8.33
CA ARG A 68 9.26 -15.58 -8.38
C ARG A 68 10.67 -15.95 -7.93
N ALA A 69 11.66 -15.61 -8.75
CA ALA A 69 13.06 -15.75 -8.38
C ALA A 69 13.38 -14.99 -7.09
N LYS A 70 14.32 -15.50 -6.30
CA LYS A 70 14.78 -14.86 -5.07
C LYS A 70 15.35 -13.46 -5.38
N GLY A 71 14.83 -12.45 -4.72
CA GLY A 71 15.33 -11.07 -4.80
C GLY A 71 14.26 -10.05 -5.16
N ARG A 72 14.66 -8.78 -5.19
CA ARG A 72 13.77 -7.69 -5.58
C ARG A 72 13.44 -7.80 -7.07
N PRO A 73 12.15 -7.77 -7.48
CA PRO A 73 11.79 -7.71 -8.89
C PRO A 73 12.47 -6.54 -9.58
N LYS A 74 12.91 -6.75 -10.84
CA LYS A 74 13.41 -5.64 -11.65
C LYS A 74 12.29 -4.61 -11.79
N SER A 75 12.63 -3.36 -11.54
CA SER A 75 11.70 -2.26 -11.78
C SER A 75 11.47 -2.14 -13.28
N THR A 76 10.21 -2.23 -13.71
CA THR A 76 9.77 -1.92 -15.09
C THR A 76 9.50 -0.43 -15.29
N ARG A 77 9.59 0.36 -14.23
CA ARG A 77 9.35 1.80 -14.27
C ARG A 77 10.38 2.49 -15.15
N ILE A 78 9.90 3.19 -16.18
CA ILE A 78 10.68 4.12 -16.99
C ILE A 78 10.96 5.35 -16.13
N LYS A 79 12.23 5.78 -16.08
CA LYS A 79 12.61 7.02 -15.41
C LYS A 79 12.15 8.22 -16.23
N ASN A 80 11.67 9.27 -15.56
CA ASN A 80 11.39 10.56 -16.18
C ASN A 80 12.29 11.65 -15.59
N GLU A 81 12.18 12.88 -16.12
CA GLU A 81 13.01 14.02 -15.69
C GLU A 81 12.84 14.37 -14.20
N MET A 82 11.71 14.02 -13.57
CA MET A 82 11.54 14.22 -12.12
C MET A 82 12.39 13.26 -11.28
N ASP A 83 12.83 12.12 -11.84
CA ASP A 83 13.73 11.18 -11.16
C ASP A 83 15.20 11.61 -11.22
N ASP A 84 15.54 12.50 -12.14
CA ASP A 84 16.90 13.00 -12.37
C ASP A 84 17.17 14.30 -11.56
N GLY A 85 16.43 14.49 -10.48
CA GLY A 85 16.69 15.55 -9.51
C GLY A 85 18.10 15.46 -8.93
N PRO A 86 18.67 16.59 -8.45
CA PRO A 86 20.00 16.62 -7.88
C PRO A 86 20.11 15.61 -6.74
N ARG A 87 20.94 14.59 -6.95
CA ARG A 87 21.27 13.62 -5.89
C ARG A 87 21.92 14.39 -4.75
N GLY A 88 21.27 14.40 -3.59
CA GLY A 88 21.76 15.11 -2.42
C GLY A 88 23.21 14.75 -2.11
N THR A 89 24.00 15.73 -1.67
CA THR A 89 25.41 15.51 -1.34
C THR A 89 25.53 14.43 -0.28
N VAL A 90 26.30 13.39 -0.56
CA VAL A 90 26.53 12.29 0.38
C VAL A 90 27.16 12.87 1.65
N ARG A 91 26.45 12.78 2.78
CA ARG A 91 26.92 13.21 4.09
C ARG A 91 27.21 12.00 4.96
N CYS A 92 28.38 11.96 5.55
CA CYS A 92 28.80 10.86 6.39
C CYS A 92 28.02 10.87 7.71
N GLY A 93 27.28 9.80 8.02
CA GLY A 93 26.56 9.67 9.30
C GLY A 93 27.44 9.51 10.54
N ARG A 94 28.79 9.52 10.41
CA ARG A 94 29.73 9.43 11.55
C ARG A 94 30.46 10.74 11.81
N CYS A 95 31.01 11.38 10.79
CA CYS A 95 31.75 12.64 10.95
C CYS A 95 30.97 13.87 10.46
N HIS A 96 29.77 13.67 9.90
CA HIS A 96 28.88 14.69 9.37
C HIS A 96 29.46 15.58 8.26
N GLN A 97 30.61 15.19 7.69
CA GLN A 97 31.23 15.83 6.53
C GLN A 97 30.63 15.28 5.24
N THR A 98 30.63 16.12 4.19
CA THR A 98 30.17 15.77 2.85
C THR A 98 31.26 15.05 2.04
N GLY A 99 30.88 14.40 0.94
CA GLY A 99 31.80 13.78 -0.03
C GLY A 99 32.11 12.30 0.24
N HIS A 100 31.67 11.73 1.36
CA HIS A 100 31.85 10.31 1.66
C HIS A 100 30.71 9.79 2.56
N ASN A 101 30.51 8.48 2.55
CA ASN A 101 29.49 7.83 3.39
C ASN A 101 30.13 7.22 4.65
N ARG A 102 29.32 6.67 5.56
CA ARG A 102 29.80 6.06 6.81
C ARG A 102 30.81 4.92 6.58
N ALA A 103 30.70 4.18 5.48
CA ALA A 103 31.55 3.04 5.17
C ALA A 103 32.97 3.48 4.72
N THR A 104 33.09 4.60 4.00
CA THR A 104 34.36 5.13 3.49
C THR A 104 34.95 6.23 4.38
N CYS A 105 34.43 6.43 5.58
CA CYS A 105 34.89 7.47 6.50
C CYS A 105 36.30 7.17 7.04
N ALA A 106 37.21 8.13 6.95
CA ALA A 106 38.57 8.02 7.52
C ALA A 106 38.56 7.82 9.05
N LYS A 107 37.53 8.32 9.75
CA LYS A 107 37.31 8.04 11.20
C LYS A 107 36.79 6.62 11.47
N ARG A 108 36.87 5.72 10.48
CA ARG A 108 36.70 4.28 10.63
C ARG A 108 37.99 3.68 11.15
N SER A 109 38.45 4.14 12.31
CA SER A 109 39.57 3.48 12.98
C SER A 109 39.14 2.10 13.48
N SER A 110 39.86 1.09 12.96
CA SER A 110 40.13 -0.26 13.51
C SER A 110 38.97 -1.22 13.81
N ARG A 111 38.82 -2.20 12.91
CA ARG A 111 38.77 -3.66 13.17
C ARG A 111 38.52 -4.06 14.64
N GLN A 112 37.29 -4.46 14.96
CA GLN A 112 37.05 -5.46 16.00
C GLN A 112 37.02 -6.82 15.30
N GLU A 113 38.13 -7.54 15.34
CA GLU A 113 38.17 -8.98 15.13
C GLU A 113 37.91 -9.66 16.47
N GLY A 114 36.91 -10.53 16.50
CA GLY A 114 36.85 -11.72 17.36
C GLY A 114 36.33 -11.55 18.78
N GLY A 115 35.26 -12.29 19.12
CA GLY A 115 34.90 -12.56 20.51
C GLY A 115 33.44 -12.95 20.74
N SER A 116 33.14 -14.22 20.57
CA SER A 116 31.87 -14.91 20.88
C SER A 116 31.43 -14.84 22.35
N ALA A 117 30.13 -14.56 22.58
CA ALA A 117 29.25 -15.01 23.69
C ALA A 117 27.97 -14.14 23.63
N GLY A 118 26.72 -14.59 23.77
CA GLY A 118 26.10 -15.89 23.96
C GLY A 118 24.61 -15.73 23.63
N TYR A 119 23.93 -16.83 23.36
CA TYR A 119 22.48 -16.86 23.20
C TYR A 119 21.85 -16.68 24.59
N GLY A 120 21.20 -15.54 24.80
CA GLY A 120 20.29 -15.34 25.94
C GLY A 120 18.87 -15.42 25.40
N GLY A 121 18.18 -16.52 25.69
CA GLY A 121 16.75 -16.60 25.49
C GLY A 121 16.04 -15.70 26.51
N ASP A 122 15.08 -14.92 26.04
CA ASP A 122 14.05 -14.34 26.89
C ASP A 122 12.69 -14.74 26.32
N SER A 123 12.04 -15.62 27.07
CA SER A 123 10.66 -16.05 26.94
C SER A 123 9.73 -14.92 27.32
N GLY A 124 9.28 -14.14 26.33
CA GLY A 124 8.19 -13.19 26.49
C GLY A 124 6.84 -13.89 26.52
N SER A 125 6.36 -14.17 27.73
CA SER A 125 4.99 -14.59 28.05
C SER A 125 4.00 -13.48 27.67
N TRP A 126 3.11 -13.74 26.71
CA TRP A 126 1.92 -12.91 26.49
C TRP A 126 0.81 -13.44 27.40
N ALA A 127 0.58 -12.75 28.51
CA ALA A 127 -0.59 -12.96 29.36
C ALA A 127 -1.25 -11.60 29.63
N GLU A 128 -2.51 -11.55 29.20
CA GLU A 128 -3.64 -10.72 29.64
C GLU A 128 -3.60 -9.20 29.40
#